data_AF-A0A1X1FHV8-F1
#
_entry.id   AF-A0A1X1FHV8-F1
#
_cell.length_a   1.000
_cell.length_b   1.000
_cell.length_c   1.000
_cell.angle_alpha   90.00
_cell.angle_beta   90.00
_cell.angle_gamma   90.00
#
_symmetry.space_group_name_H-M   'P 1'
#
loop_
_entity.id
_entity.type
_entity.pdbx_description
1 polymer ?
#
loop_
_entity_poly.entity_id
_entity_poly.type
_entity_poly.pdbx_seq_one_letter_code
_entity_poly.pdbx_strand_id
1 'polypeptide(L)'
;MLNLKKSKLFICIVVIYFILVGLPSPASAKSTVRRYRGTPSVLVNKYWKYTPSHTNATQYFYGTHNTFVAKHTYRGSFRSSVISWMGLFGYYVIQGVDSKKTNYHDWWFIKPNKNFSKIRFGFITIPQNDIPKHEPAYYANKVATRTSLVTAILH
;
A
#
# COMPACT_ATOMS: atom_id res chain seq x y z
N MET A 1 -27.72 32.08 57.12
CA MET A 1 -26.32 32.43 56.77
C MET A 1 -25.67 31.19 56.13
N LEU A 2 -25.83 31.00 54.81
CA LEU A 2 -25.30 29.83 54.11
C LEU A 2 -23.76 29.92 54.09
N ASN A 3 -23.11 28.89 54.63
CA ASN A 3 -21.66 28.78 54.79
C ASN A 3 -20.90 29.09 53.48
N LEU A 4 -20.26 30.28 53.41
CA LEU A 4 -19.51 30.79 52.26
C LEU A 4 -18.43 29.82 51.73
N LYS A 5 -17.97 28.88 52.57
CA LYS A 5 -16.99 27.83 52.20
C LYS A 5 -17.60 26.73 51.32
N LYS A 6 -18.89 26.41 51.48
CA LYS A 6 -19.58 25.37 50.70
C LYS A 6 -19.92 25.83 49.28
N SER A 7 -20.19 27.14 49.09
CA SER A 7 -20.47 27.67 47.74
C SER A 7 -19.23 27.73 46.85
N LYS A 8 -18.06 28.06 47.41
CA LYS A 8 -16.78 28.05 46.68
C LYS A 8 -16.40 26.65 46.17
N LEU A 9 -16.62 25.62 47.00
CA LEU A 9 -16.37 24.24 46.62
C LEU A 9 -17.30 23.78 45.48
N PHE A 10 -18.57 24.17 45.54
CA PHE A 10 -19.56 23.83 44.52
C PHE A 10 -19.22 24.46 43.17
N ILE A 11 -18.78 25.72 43.16
CA ILE A 11 -18.35 26.43 41.94
C ILE A 11 -17.12 25.74 41.33
N CYS A 12 -16.13 25.34 42.14
CA CYS A 12 -14.96 24.61 41.64
C CYS A 12 -15.33 23.27 40.99
N ILE A 13 -16.27 22.52 41.57
CA ILE A 13 -16.71 21.22 41.02
C ILE A 13 -17.44 21.42 39.69
N VAL A 14 -18.30 22.44 39.57
CA VAL A 14 -19.03 22.73 38.32
C VAL A 14 -18.07 23.16 37.21
N VAL A 15 -17.05 23.96 37.52
CA VAL A 15 -16.03 24.38 36.54
C VAL A 15 -15.18 23.19 36.07
N ILE A 16 -14.78 22.28 36.98
CA ILE A 16 -14.03 21.07 36.62
C ILE A 16 -14.88 20.12 35.76
N TYR A 17 -16.18 19.99 36.05
CA TYR A 17 -17.10 19.20 35.23
C TYR A 17 -17.21 19.77 33.81
N PHE A 18 -17.36 21.09 33.65
CA PHE A 18 -17.41 21.70 32.31
C PHE A 18 -16.10 21.54 31.52
N ILE A 19 -14.94 21.53 32.19
CA ILE A 19 -13.64 21.28 31.54
C ILE A 19 -13.51 19.82 31.10
N LEU A 20 -14.05 18.87 31.88
CA LEU A 20 -13.97 17.43 31.57
C LEU A 20 -14.97 16.98 30.49
N VAL A 21 -16.18 17.56 30.45
CA VAL A 21 -17.21 17.19 29.46
C VAL A 21 -17.07 18.00 28.16
N GLY A 22 -16.39 19.16 28.21
CA GLY A 22 -16.22 20.06 27.07
C GLY A 22 -15.04 19.73 26.15
N LEU A 23 -14.24 18.70 26.43
CA LEU A 23 -13.20 18.28 25.50
C LEU A 23 -13.88 17.64 24.28
N PRO A 24 -13.82 18.25 23.08
CA PRO A 24 -14.25 17.55 21.89
C PRO A 24 -13.43 16.27 21.80
N SER A 25 -14.12 15.13 21.66
CA SER A 25 -13.48 13.87 21.33
C SER A 25 -12.46 14.15 20.23
N PRO A 26 -11.19 13.72 20.35
CA PRO A 26 -10.25 13.88 19.25
C PRO A 26 -10.92 13.25 18.04
N ALA A 27 -11.23 14.08 17.03
CA ALA A 27 -11.74 13.59 15.78
C ALA A 27 -10.67 12.64 15.27
N SER A 28 -10.90 11.34 15.45
CA SER A 28 -10.07 10.32 14.84
C SER A 28 -10.20 10.61 13.36
N ALA A 29 -9.14 11.18 12.78
CA ALA A 29 -9.02 11.29 11.35
C ALA A 29 -9.05 9.85 10.87
N LYS A 30 -10.25 9.37 10.51
CA LYS A 30 -10.48 8.08 9.90
C LYS A 30 -9.85 8.24 8.53
N SER A 31 -8.52 8.04 8.47
CA SER A 31 -7.78 7.87 7.24
C SER A 31 -8.48 6.71 6.55
N THR A 32 -9.43 7.07 5.71
CA THR A 32 -10.31 6.11 5.07
C THR A 32 -9.46 5.60 3.93
N VAL A 33 -8.57 4.64 4.25
CA VAL A 33 -7.72 3.99 3.26
C VAL A 33 -8.68 3.28 2.30
N ARG A 34 -9.05 3.98 1.23
CA ARG A 34 -9.98 3.49 0.23
C ARG A 34 -9.32 2.30 -0.44
N ARG A 35 -9.91 1.13 -0.25
CA ARG A 35 -9.54 -0.10 -0.95
C ARG A 35 -10.35 -0.16 -2.24
N TYR A 36 -9.66 -0.29 -3.34
CA TYR A 36 -10.23 -0.39 -4.67
C TYR A 36 -10.02 -1.81 -5.20
N ARG A 37 -10.89 -2.28 -6.10
CA ARG A 37 -10.74 -3.58 -6.77
C ARG A 37 -9.99 -3.43 -8.09
N GLY A 38 -9.38 -4.52 -8.56
CA GLY A 38 -8.60 -4.56 -9.81
C GLY A 38 -7.26 -3.83 -9.70
N THR A 39 -6.49 -3.76 -10.78
CA THR A 39 -5.21 -3.03 -10.81
C THR A 39 -5.48 -1.52 -10.84
N PRO A 40 -4.67 -0.68 -10.17
CA PRO A 40 -4.77 0.78 -10.31
C PRO A 40 -4.73 1.18 -11.79
N SER A 41 -5.73 1.94 -12.26
CA SER A 41 -5.89 2.28 -13.69
C SER A 41 -4.64 2.92 -14.29
N VAL A 42 -3.93 3.73 -13.50
CA VAL A 42 -2.68 4.39 -13.90
C VAL A 42 -1.51 3.43 -14.12
N LEU A 43 -1.63 2.17 -13.71
CA LEU A 43 -0.64 1.10 -13.93
C LEU A 43 -1.10 0.08 -14.98
N VAL A 44 -2.32 0.21 -15.51
CA VAL A 44 -2.81 -0.66 -16.58
C VAL A 44 -2.13 -0.30 -17.90
N ASN A 45 -1.79 -1.31 -18.70
CA ASN A 45 -1.08 -1.16 -19.99
C ASN A 45 0.25 -0.42 -19.84
N LYS A 46 0.87 -0.61 -18.67
CA LYS A 46 2.13 -0.01 -18.30
C LYS A 46 3.15 -1.10 -18.02
N TYR A 47 4.29 -1.01 -18.71
CA TYR A 47 5.36 -2.02 -18.72
C TYR A 47 6.65 -1.42 -18.18
N TRP A 48 7.34 -2.19 -17.34
CA TRP A 48 8.63 -1.83 -16.79
C TRP A 48 9.61 -3.00 -16.84
N LYS A 49 10.89 -2.67 -16.92
CA LYS A 49 12.00 -3.61 -16.88
C LYS A 49 12.97 -3.27 -15.76
N TYR A 50 13.54 -4.30 -15.15
CA TYR A 50 14.56 -4.19 -14.11
C TYR A 50 15.63 -5.25 -14.33
N THR A 51 16.88 -4.83 -14.35
CA THR A 51 18.04 -5.73 -14.44
C THR A 51 18.81 -5.62 -13.12
N PRO A 52 18.88 -6.70 -12.31
CA PRO A 52 19.67 -6.69 -11.09
C PRO A 52 21.15 -6.37 -11.36
N SER A 53 21.83 -5.70 -10.43
CA SER A 53 23.26 -5.37 -10.58
C SER A 53 24.18 -6.58 -10.70
N HIS A 54 23.77 -7.72 -10.15
CA HIS A 54 24.58 -8.94 -10.07
C HIS A 54 24.16 -10.01 -11.09
N THR A 55 23.23 -9.69 -12.00
CA THR A 55 22.78 -10.65 -13.03
C THR A 55 22.45 -9.93 -14.33
N ASN A 56 22.64 -10.62 -15.46
CA ASN A 56 22.21 -10.10 -16.76
C ASN A 56 20.73 -10.41 -17.06
N ALA A 57 20.02 -11.08 -16.13
CA ALA A 57 18.64 -11.49 -16.31
C ALA A 57 17.69 -10.32 -16.08
N THR A 58 17.12 -9.80 -17.16
CA THR A 58 16.13 -8.71 -17.09
C THR A 58 14.77 -9.26 -16.69
N GLN A 59 14.17 -8.63 -15.67
CA GLN A 59 12.85 -8.89 -15.14
C GLN A 59 11.86 -7.90 -15.72
N TYR A 60 10.62 -8.34 -15.95
CA TYR A 60 9.56 -7.50 -16.51
C TYR A 60 8.35 -7.48 -15.59
N PHE A 61 7.71 -6.31 -15.50
CA PHE A 61 6.56 -6.07 -14.62
C PHE A 61 5.50 -5.27 -15.37
N TYR A 62 4.24 -5.69 -15.26
CA TYR A 62 3.13 -4.95 -15.87
C TYR A 62 1.77 -5.31 -15.27
N GLY A 63 0.86 -4.34 -15.35
CA GLY A 63 -0.53 -4.50 -14.94
C GLY A 63 -1.49 -4.58 -16.13
N THR A 64 -2.44 -5.50 -16.07
CA THR A 64 -3.70 -5.48 -16.82
C THR A 64 -4.84 -5.08 -15.88
N HIS A 65 -6.08 -4.96 -16.37
CA HIS A 65 -7.22 -4.53 -15.54
C HIS A 65 -7.38 -5.29 -14.22
N ASN A 66 -7.16 -6.62 -14.22
CA ASN A 66 -7.40 -7.46 -13.03
C ASN A 66 -6.19 -8.27 -12.61
N THR A 67 -5.05 -8.15 -13.30
CA THR A 67 -3.87 -8.96 -12.97
C THR A 67 -2.60 -8.13 -13.00
N PHE A 68 -1.66 -8.47 -12.14
CA PHE A 68 -0.31 -7.94 -12.15
C PHE A 68 0.67 -9.07 -12.44
N VAL A 69 1.59 -8.85 -13.37
CA VAL A 69 2.48 -9.89 -13.89
C VAL A 69 3.91 -9.52 -13.54
N ALA A 70 4.68 -10.51 -13.11
CA ALA A 70 6.13 -10.44 -13.14
C ALA A 70 6.74 -11.61 -13.89
N LYS A 71 7.79 -11.33 -14.64
CA LYS A 71 8.53 -12.31 -15.42
C LYS A 71 9.99 -12.37 -15.03
N HIS A 72 10.55 -13.58 -15.12
CA HIS A 72 11.97 -13.85 -14.89
C HIS A 72 12.48 -13.40 -13.53
N THR A 73 11.59 -13.38 -12.53
CA THR A 73 12.00 -13.09 -11.15
C THR A 73 12.76 -14.27 -10.55
N TYR A 74 13.33 -14.09 -9.36
CA TYR A 74 13.91 -15.19 -8.59
C TYR A 74 12.90 -16.32 -8.26
N ARG A 75 11.59 -16.06 -8.39
CA ARG A 75 10.51 -17.05 -8.23
C ARG A 75 10.03 -17.63 -9.58
N GLY A 76 10.71 -17.29 -10.67
CA GLY A 76 10.22 -17.49 -12.03
C GLY A 76 9.20 -16.43 -12.45
N SER A 77 8.38 -16.77 -13.44
CA SER A 77 7.32 -15.91 -13.96
C SER A 77 5.98 -16.26 -13.31
N PHE A 78 5.26 -15.26 -12.85
CA PHE A 78 3.97 -15.44 -12.18
C PHE A 78 3.01 -14.29 -12.47
N ARG A 79 1.72 -14.61 -12.33
CA ARG A 79 0.60 -13.70 -12.58
C ARG A 79 -0.31 -13.69 -11.36
N SER A 80 -0.39 -12.55 -10.69
CA SER A 80 -1.25 -12.36 -9.53
C SER A 80 -2.57 -11.74 -9.97
N SER A 81 -3.68 -12.44 -9.72
CA SER A 81 -5.03 -11.87 -9.84
C SER A 81 -5.23 -10.84 -8.74
N VAL A 82 -5.41 -9.57 -9.12
CA VAL A 82 -5.51 -8.45 -8.18
C VAL A 82 -6.87 -8.44 -7.51
N ILE A 83 -6.85 -8.65 -6.20
CA ILE A 83 -8.04 -8.60 -5.35
C ILE A 83 -8.33 -7.15 -4.98
N SER A 84 -7.31 -6.44 -4.51
CA SER A 84 -7.46 -5.06 -4.09
C SER A 84 -6.18 -4.25 -4.22
N TRP A 85 -6.32 -2.93 -4.19
CA TRP A 85 -5.21 -2.01 -4.01
C TRP A 85 -5.60 -0.80 -3.16
N MET A 86 -4.58 -0.12 -2.66
CA MET A 86 -4.72 1.15 -1.95
C MET A 86 -3.54 2.07 -2.24
N GLY A 87 -3.76 3.37 -2.10
CA GLY A 87 -2.70 4.38 -2.08
C GLY A 87 -2.20 4.59 -0.65
N LEU A 88 -0.90 4.47 -0.41
CA LEU A 88 -0.29 4.68 0.91
C LEU A 88 1.08 5.36 0.75
N PHE A 89 1.27 6.56 1.32
CA PHE A 89 2.53 7.33 1.26
C PHE A 89 3.12 7.51 -0.16
N GLY A 90 2.25 7.67 -1.15
CA GLY A 90 2.62 7.77 -2.58
C GLY A 90 2.96 6.43 -3.24
N TYR A 91 2.74 5.31 -2.56
CA TYR A 91 2.82 3.95 -3.11
C TYR A 91 1.44 3.46 -3.52
N TYR A 92 1.38 2.72 -4.61
CA TYR A 92 0.32 1.76 -4.90
C TYR A 92 0.70 0.45 -4.22
N VAL A 93 -0.09 0.07 -3.22
CA VAL A 93 0.02 -1.22 -2.54
C VAL A 93 -1.06 -2.13 -3.12
N ILE A 94 -0.66 -3.17 -3.83
CA ILE A 94 -1.55 -4.07 -4.57
C ILE A 94 -1.49 -5.44 -3.93
N GLN A 95 -2.64 -6.01 -3.61
CA GLN A 95 -2.78 -7.38 -3.12
C GLN A 95 -3.41 -8.24 -4.20
N GLY A 96 -2.78 -9.38 -4.49
CA GLY A 96 -3.32 -10.37 -5.40
C GLY A 96 -3.02 -11.80 -4.99
N VAL A 97 -3.51 -12.74 -5.79
CA VAL A 97 -3.29 -14.18 -5.60
C VAL A 97 -2.74 -14.77 -6.89
N ASP A 98 -1.62 -15.46 -6.80
CA ASP A 98 -1.10 -16.32 -7.86
C ASP A 98 -1.93 -17.62 -7.90
N SER A 99 -2.42 -18.00 -9.08
CA SER A 99 -3.21 -19.22 -9.26
C SER A 99 -2.44 -20.49 -8.86
N LYS A 100 -1.12 -20.46 -8.87
CA LYS A 100 -0.27 -21.58 -8.42
C LYS A 100 -0.09 -21.64 -6.91
N LYS A 101 -0.45 -20.58 -6.18
CA LYS A 101 -0.24 -20.45 -4.73
C LYS A 101 -1.45 -19.80 -4.06
N THR A 102 -2.59 -20.46 -4.17
CA THR A 102 -3.89 -19.94 -3.72
C THR A 102 -3.94 -19.63 -2.21
N ASN A 103 -3.14 -20.31 -1.38
CA ASN A 103 -3.06 -20.06 0.06
C ASN A 103 -2.14 -18.88 0.45
N TYR A 104 -1.62 -18.14 -0.53
CA TYR A 104 -0.73 -17.00 -0.32
C TYR A 104 -1.26 -15.75 -1.04
N HIS A 105 -0.94 -14.59 -0.47
CA HIS A 105 -1.12 -13.29 -1.10
C HIS A 105 0.21 -12.75 -1.61
N ASP A 106 0.23 -12.33 -2.87
CA ASP A 106 1.28 -11.48 -3.40
C ASP A 106 0.95 -10.02 -3.09
N TRP A 107 1.85 -9.35 -2.39
CA TRP A 107 1.78 -7.93 -2.10
C TRP A 107 2.81 -7.19 -2.94
N TRP A 108 2.37 -6.26 -3.77
CA TRP A 108 3.21 -5.41 -4.61
C TRP A 108 3.24 -4.00 -4.05
N PHE A 109 4.41 -3.39 -4.07
CA PHE A 109 4.62 -2.03 -3.59
C PHE A 109 5.25 -1.23 -4.71
N ILE A 110 4.54 -0.24 -5.24
CA ILE A 110 4.97 0.50 -6.43
C ILE A 110 4.87 2.00 -6.16
N LYS A 111 6.01 2.69 -6.17
CA LYS A 111 6.08 4.16 -6.10
C LYS A 111 6.59 4.70 -7.43
N PRO A 112 5.75 5.34 -8.24
CA PRO A 112 6.18 5.94 -9.49
C PRO A 112 7.00 7.21 -9.25
N ASN A 113 7.87 7.53 -10.20
CA ASN A 113 8.42 8.87 -10.33
C ASN A 113 7.45 9.79 -11.11
N LYS A 114 7.83 11.06 -11.27
CA LYS A 114 7.12 12.00 -12.17
C LYS A 114 7.01 11.36 -13.57
N ASN A 115 5.78 11.22 -14.08
CA ASN A 115 5.42 10.64 -15.38
C ASN A 115 5.56 9.11 -15.53
N PHE A 116 5.76 8.34 -14.45
CA PHE A 116 5.82 6.87 -14.48
C PHE A 116 6.93 6.28 -15.39
N SER A 117 7.93 7.08 -15.75
CA SER A 117 9.07 6.65 -16.58
C SER A 117 10.00 5.71 -15.80
N LYS A 118 10.03 5.85 -14.48
CA LYS A 118 10.67 4.93 -13.55
C LYS A 118 9.71 4.62 -12.39
N ILE A 119 9.84 3.43 -11.82
CA ILE A 119 9.13 3.07 -10.60
C ILE A 119 10.12 2.51 -9.59
N ARG A 120 9.97 2.90 -8.32
CA ARG A 120 10.48 2.09 -7.22
C ARG A 120 9.48 0.97 -6.99
N PHE A 121 9.96 -0.26 -6.93
CA PHE A 121 9.07 -1.40 -6.82
C PHE A 121 9.65 -2.54 -5.98
N GLY A 122 8.76 -3.41 -5.53
CA GLY A 122 9.09 -4.67 -4.89
C GLY A 122 7.83 -5.47 -4.64
N PHE A 123 8.00 -6.73 -4.26
CA PHE A 123 6.90 -7.60 -3.89
C PHE A 123 7.32 -8.58 -2.80
N ILE A 124 6.36 -9.04 -2.03
CA ILE A 124 6.51 -10.17 -1.11
C ILE A 124 5.33 -11.12 -1.28
N THR A 125 5.53 -12.38 -0.90
CA THR A 125 4.46 -13.37 -0.85
C THR A 125 4.38 -13.91 0.56
N ILE A 126 3.20 -13.81 1.15
CA ILE A 126 2.96 -14.23 2.53
C ILE A 126 1.65 -15.00 2.61
N PRO A 127 1.44 -15.85 3.64
CA PRO A 127 0.17 -16.55 3.84
C PRO A 127 -1.03 -15.59 3.82
N GLN A 128 -2.20 -16.08 3.39
CA GLN A 128 -3.39 -15.22 3.27
C GLN A 128 -3.82 -14.55 4.58
N ASN A 129 -3.53 -15.20 5.71
CA ASN A 129 -3.87 -14.71 7.06
C ASN A 129 -2.86 -13.67 7.59
N ASP A 130 -1.77 -13.43 6.86
CA ASP A 130 -0.72 -12.50 7.25
C ASP A 130 -0.79 -11.19 6.46
N ILE A 131 -0.17 -10.16 7.03
CA ILE A 131 0.00 -8.84 6.40
C ILE A 131 1.48 -8.43 6.38
N PRO A 132 1.90 -7.55 5.44
CA PRO A 132 3.24 -6.98 5.45
C PRO A 132 3.53 -6.25 6.77
N LYS A 133 4.67 -6.52 7.39
CA LYS A 133 5.06 -6.00 8.71
C LYS A 133 5.74 -4.63 8.67
N HIS A 134 6.26 -4.23 7.52
CA HIS A 134 6.98 -2.96 7.34
C HIS A 134 6.23 -2.01 6.40
N GLU A 135 6.65 -0.75 6.38
CA GLU A 135 6.12 0.24 5.44
C GLU A 135 6.46 -0.12 3.97
N PRO A 136 5.66 0.34 2.99
CA PRO A 136 5.91 0.09 1.56
C PRO A 136 7.33 0.41 1.08
N ALA A 137 7.96 1.43 1.67
CA ALA A 137 9.31 1.85 1.33
C ALA A 137 10.37 0.78 1.60
N TYR A 138 10.16 -0.05 2.63
CA TYR A 138 11.05 -1.16 2.98
C TYR A 138 11.08 -2.21 1.86
N TYR A 139 9.91 -2.53 1.30
CA TYR A 139 9.78 -3.55 0.26
C TYR A 139 10.13 -3.02 -1.14
N ALA A 140 9.86 -1.74 -1.43
CA ALA A 140 10.10 -1.11 -2.72
C ALA A 140 11.55 -0.62 -2.90
N ASN A 141 12.48 -1.57 -2.91
CA ASN A 141 13.92 -1.35 -2.92
C ASN A 141 14.57 -1.46 -4.31
N LYS A 142 13.82 -1.80 -5.36
CA LYS A 142 14.32 -1.87 -6.75
C LYS A 142 13.82 -0.69 -7.58
N VAL A 143 14.56 -0.33 -8.63
CA VAL A 143 14.16 0.73 -9.57
C VAL A 143 14.00 0.13 -10.96
N ALA A 144 12.77 0.08 -11.47
CA ALA A 144 12.49 -0.34 -12.84
C ALA A 144 12.30 0.87 -13.75
N THR A 145 12.66 0.71 -15.02
CA THR A 145 12.50 1.72 -16.08
C THR A 145 11.41 1.32 -17.04
N ARG A 146 10.77 2.31 -17.69
CA ARG A 146 9.73 2.08 -18.69
C ARG A 146 10.24 1.23 -19.85
N THR A 147 9.40 0.33 -20.35
CA THR A 147 9.69 -0.44 -21.58
C THR A 147 8.44 -0.57 -22.45
N SER A 148 8.61 -1.13 -23.65
CA SER A 148 7.51 -1.38 -24.58
C SER A 148 6.68 -2.61 -24.18
N LEU A 149 5.43 -2.68 -24.66
CA LEU A 149 4.56 -3.85 -24.59
C LEU A 149 5.27 -5.10 -25.13
N VAL A 150 5.78 -4.99 -26.36
CA VAL A 150 6.38 -6.10 -27.11
C VAL A 150 7.56 -6.69 -26.33
N THR A 151 8.46 -5.83 -25.84
CA THR A 151 9.61 -6.26 -25.03
C THR A 151 9.19 -6.96 -23.74
N ALA A 152 8.17 -6.46 -23.04
CA ALA A 152 7.76 -7.04 -21.76
C ALA A 152 6.90 -8.32 -21.89
N ILE A 153 6.29 -8.55 -23.06
CA ILE A 153 5.44 -9.74 -23.30
C ILE A 153 6.22 -10.86 -24.00
N LEU A 154 7.13 -10.54 -24.92
CA LEU A 154 7.93 -11.58 -25.61
C LEU A 154 9.07 -12.11 -24.75
N HIS A 155 9.50 -11.32 -23.77
CA HIS A 155 10.47 -11.72 -22.75
C HIS A 155 9.74 -11.78 -21.40
#